data_AF-A0A067T8N8-F1
#
_entry.id   AF-A0A067T8N8-F1
#
_cell.length_a   1.000
_cell.length_b   1.000
_cell.length_c   1.000
_cell.angle_alpha   90.00
_cell.angle_beta   90.00
_cell.angle_gamma   90.00
#
_symmetry.space_group_name_H-M   'P 1'
#
loop_
_entity.id
_entity.type
_entity.pdbx_description
1 polymer ?
#
loop_
_entity_poly.entity_id
_entity_poly.type
_entity_poly.pdbx_seq_one_letter_code
_entity_poly.pdbx_strand_id
1 'polypeptide(L)'
;MALIDLTSSFPNGKRKRTSPQADSDGKDQAVIVKSPRFWFEDGNIIFQAQNTQFRVYKGIMTRNSKFFREKLALPRPLGEDLVEGCSVVYLDDSEKDWVRIFAILYDSDVSYKSMTVLLPLPLLSSMLRLGKKYEIQKVYDAALERIKLEFPESLAQWDETFPPGTGGLSRIGGHAVDLLDILLDLGVRKLLPLAYFRCAWLSVETIFRPMAREDGEAIRLPIGAIETVLSGKERLRHAVLEHRFGWVKTYTPGFHRPGCVTPLFCERSALCTMRDSANFSAACAFLSYDVFLAQSFCQNCFAQVKAASEAGRQKIWDELPSYFGLPAWKDLR
;
A
#
# COMPACT_ATOMS: atom_id res chain seq x y z
N MET A 1 2.42 19.92 57.19
CA MET A 1 0.99 19.99 57.56
C MET A 1 0.24 19.06 56.59
N ALA A 2 0.20 17.77 56.93
CA ALA A 2 -1.01 16.99 57.28
C ALA A 2 -1.89 16.71 56.05
N LEU A 3 -1.75 15.58 55.31
CA LEU A 3 -2.18 14.19 55.59
C LEU A 3 -3.62 14.07 56.12
N ILE A 4 -4.53 13.57 55.27
CA ILE A 4 -5.70 12.78 55.66
C ILE A 4 -5.84 11.62 54.67
N ASP A 5 -5.61 10.42 55.20
CA ASP A 5 -6.07 9.14 54.70
C ASP A 5 -7.46 8.85 55.30
N LEU A 6 -8.27 7.99 54.66
CA LEU A 6 -9.08 6.91 55.29
C LEU A 6 -10.22 6.41 54.37
N THR A 7 -9.96 5.24 53.79
CA THR A 7 -10.82 4.05 53.58
C THR A 7 -12.29 4.04 54.05
N SER A 8 -13.19 3.54 53.18
CA SER A 8 -14.23 2.50 53.45
C SER A 8 -14.99 2.21 52.12
N SER A 9 -15.72 1.14 51.82
CA SER A 9 -15.88 -0.24 52.28
C SER A 9 -16.81 -0.91 51.23
N PHE A 10 -16.48 -2.09 50.73
CA PHE A 10 -17.36 -2.86 49.81
C PHE A 10 -18.58 -3.44 50.54
N PRO A 11 -19.79 -3.45 49.95
CA PRO A 11 -20.86 -4.32 50.40
C PRO A 11 -20.85 -5.65 49.63
N ASN A 12 -20.59 -6.71 50.38
CA ASN A 12 -20.70 -8.11 49.99
C ASN A 12 -22.16 -8.56 50.07
N GLY A 13 -22.78 -8.89 48.93
CA GLY A 13 -24.17 -9.36 48.85
C GLY A 13 -24.26 -10.77 48.26
N LYS A 14 -24.19 -11.80 49.11
CA LYS A 14 -24.46 -13.19 48.74
C LYS A 14 -25.93 -13.35 48.30
N ARG A 15 -26.18 -13.85 47.07
CA ARG A 15 -27.44 -14.54 46.74
C ARG A 15 -27.18 -15.83 45.94
N LYS A 16 -28.09 -16.77 46.21
CA LYS A 16 -28.07 -18.22 46.10
C LYS A 16 -28.06 -18.75 44.65
N ARG A 17 -27.49 -19.96 44.52
CA ARG A 17 -27.41 -20.82 43.34
C ARG A 17 -28.78 -21.38 42.93
N THR A 18 -29.12 -21.25 41.65
CA THR A 18 -30.08 -22.11 40.95
C THR A 18 -29.66 -22.22 39.49
N SER A 19 -29.22 -23.41 39.11
CA SER A 19 -29.03 -23.83 37.73
C SER A 19 -30.38 -24.01 37.03
N PRO A 20 -30.44 -23.70 35.73
CA PRO A 20 -30.85 -24.74 34.80
C PRO A 20 -29.82 -24.92 33.68
N GLN A 21 -29.51 -26.17 33.39
CA GLN A 21 -28.96 -26.61 32.11
C GLN A 21 -29.80 -26.01 30.97
N ALA A 22 -29.13 -25.31 30.07
CA ALA A 22 -29.62 -25.09 28.72
C ALA A 22 -28.43 -25.37 27.80
N ASP A 23 -28.49 -26.52 27.15
CA ASP A 23 -27.67 -26.81 25.98
C ASP A 23 -27.89 -25.70 24.95
N SER A 24 -26.82 -24.99 24.60
CA SER A 24 -26.80 -24.12 23.43
C SER A 24 -25.51 -24.34 22.66
N ASP A 25 -25.33 -25.58 22.18
CA ASP A 25 -24.55 -25.82 20.97
C ASP A 25 -25.38 -25.35 19.77
N GLY A 26 -25.43 -24.03 19.60
CA GLY A 26 -26.00 -23.35 18.44
C GLY A 26 -24.87 -22.66 17.69
N LYS A 27 -23.96 -23.43 17.09
CA LYS A 27 -23.18 -22.89 15.97
C LYS A 27 -24.18 -22.66 14.85
N ASP A 28 -24.51 -21.40 14.56
CA ASP A 28 -25.12 -21.02 13.30
C ASP A 28 -24.35 -21.70 12.17
N GLN A 29 -24.91 -22.77 11.59
CA GLN A 29 -24.38 -23.36 10.37
C GLN A 29 -24.65 -22.35 9.28
N ALA A 30 -23.69 -21.46 9.09
CA ALA A 30 -23.78 -20.39 8.13
C ALA A 30 -24.07 -21.02 6.75
N VAL A 31 -25.19 -20.60 6.14
CA VAL A 31 -25.75 -21.25 4.94
C VAL A 31 -24.73 -21.18 3.81
N ILE A 32 -24.45 -22.33 3.19
CA ILE A 32 -23.59 -22.41 2.01
C ILE A 32 -24.40 -21.96 0.79
N VAL A 33 -23.85 -21.02 0.03
CA VAL A 33 -24.49 -20.42 -1.16
C VAL A 33 -23.69 -20.77 -2.41
N LYS A 34 -24.40 -20.99 -3.53
CA LYS A 34 -23.79 -21.23 -4.84
C LYS A 34 -23.47 -19.89 -5.51
N SER A 35 -22.27 -19.77 -6.07
CA SER A 35 -21.89 -18.56 -6.81
C SER A 35 -22.77 -18.39 -8.05
N PRO A 36 -23.46 -17.25 -8.23
CA PRO A 36 -24.29 -17.03 -9.42
C PRO A 36 -23.46 -16.85 -10.69
N ARG A 37 -22.17 -16.51 -10.57
CA ARG A 37 -21.29 -16.21 -11.70
C ARG A 37 -20.45 -17.41 -12.12
N PHE A 38 -20.01 -18.23 -11.16
CA PHE A 38 -19.14 -19.39 -11.44
C PHE A 38 -19.77 -20.69 -10.92
N TRP A 39 -20.92 -21.01 -11.51
CA TRP A 39 -21.60 -22.29 -11.33
C TRP A 39 -21.92 -22.88 -12.70
N PHE A 40 -20.99 -23.68 -13.22
CA PHE A 40 -21.16 -24.37 -14.50
C PHE A 40 -21.86 -25.71 -14.29
N GLU A 41 -22.97 -25.93 -15.01
CA GLU A 41 -23.79 -27.16 -14.90
C GLU A 41 -23.01 -28.43 -15.24
N ASP A 42 -22.03 -28.33 -16.13
CA ASP A 42 -21.11 -29.38 -16.54
C ASP A 42 -19.74 -29.29 -15.83
N GLY A 43 -19.61 -28.43 -14.81
CA GLY A 43 -18.42 -28.34 -13.98
C GLY A 43 -18.15 -29.65 -13.22
N ASN A 44 -16.87 -29.98 -13.06
CA ASN A 44 -16.41 -31.27 -12.57
C ASN A 44 -15.56 -31.19 -11.28
N ILE A 45 -15.51 -30.02 -10.67
CA ILE A 45 -14.92 -29.77 -9.35
C ILE A 45 -15.64 -28.61 -8.67
N ILE A 46 -15.76 -28.67 -7.35
CA ILE A 46 -16.28 -27.58 -6.54
C ILE A 46 -15.15 -27.00 -5.69
N PHE A 47 -15.00 -25.69 -5.73
CA PHE A 47 -14.17 -24.96 -4.78
C PHE A 47 -15.07 -24.24 -3.79
N GLN A 48 -14.72 -24.26 -2.51
CA GLN A 48 -15.45 -23.54 -1.47
C GLN A 48 -14.52 -22.53 -0.81
N ALA A 49 -14.91 -21.24 -0.86
CA ALA A 49 -14.26 -20.17 -0.13
C ALA A 49 -15.30 -19.54 0.80
N GLN A 50 -15.00 -19.48 2.10
CA GLN A 50 -15.98 -19.06 3.12
C GLN A 50 -17.30 -19.87 2.97
N ASN A 51 -18.41 -19.16 2.72
CA ASN A 51 -19.74 -19.73 2.58
C ASN A 51 -20.15 -19.90 1.11
N THR A 52 -19.26 -19.60 0.17
CA THR A 52 -19.59 -19.62 -1.26
C THR A 52 -18.93 -20.80 -1.95
N GLN A 53 -19.72 -21.57 -2.68
CA GLN A 53 -19.26 -22.66 -3.54
C GLN A 53 -19.24 -22.23 -5.01
N PHE A 54 -18.18 -22.65 -5.71
CA PHE A 54 -17.93 -22.39 -7.11
C PHE A 54 -17.78 -23.71 -7.84
N ARG A 55 -18.70 -24.01 -8.78
CA ARG A 55 -18.64 -25.23 -9.59
C ARG A 55 -18.00 -24.90 -10.92
N VAL A 56 -16.78 -25.40 -11.13
CA VAL A 56 -15.91 -24.99 -12.25
C VAL A 56 -15.23 -26.18 -12.92
N TYR A 57 -14.43 -25.92 -13.97
CA TYR A 57 -13.66 -26.97 -14.66
C TYR A 57 -12.27 -27.16 -14.06
N LYS A 58 -11.99 -28.37 -13.56
CA LYS A 58 -10.69 -28.81 -13.00
C LYS A 58 -9.53 -28.50 -13.94
N GLY A 59 -9.69 -28.75 -15.24
CA GLY A 59 -8.64 -28.58 -16.25
C GLY A 59 -8.11 -27.16 -16.35
N ILE A 60 -8.96 -26.15 -16.16
CA ILE A 60 -8.54 -24.73 -16.21
C ILE A 60 -7.67 -24.41 -14.98
N MET A 61 -8.04 -24.91 -13.80
CA MET A 61 -7.25 -24.72 -12.58
C MET A 61 -5.90 -25.42 -12.67
N THR A 62 -5.85 -26.70 -13.02
CA THR A 62 -4.58 -27.47 -13.08
C THR A 62 -3.66 -27.00 -14.21
N ARG A 63 -4.21 -26.40 -15.27
CA ARG A 63 -3.42 -25.78 -16.35
C ARG A 63 -2.71 -24.51 -15.86
N ASN A 64 -3.38 -23.67 -15.07
CA ASN A 64 -2.88 -22.35 -14.68
C ASN A 64 -2.20 -22.33 -13.31
N SER A 65 -2.45 -23.31 -12.45
CA SER A 65 -1.87 -23.43 -11.10
C SER A 65 -1.10 -24.73 -10.96
N LYS A 66 0.19 -24.63 -10.62
CA LYS A 66 1.00 -25.80 -10.30
C LYS A 66 0.56 -26.44 -8.98
N PHE A 67 0.25 -25.64 -7.97
CA PHE A 67 -0.31 -26.09 -6.70
C PHE A 67 -1.54 -26.98 -6.89
N PHE A 68 -2.56 -26.53 -7.65
CA PHE A 68 -3.76 -27.34 -7.87
C PHE A 68 -3.50 -28.54 -8.78
N ARG A 69 -2.55 -28.46 -9.71
CA ARG A 69 -2.14 -29.63 -10.51
C ARG A 69 -1.64 -30.75 -9.62
N GLU A 70 -0.77 -30.43 -8.66
CA GLU A 70 -0.19 -31.41 -7.73
C GLU A 70 -1.23 -31.88 -6.71
N LYS A 71 -1.93 -30.94 -6.05
CA LYS A 71 -2.96 -31.25 -5.05
C LYS A 71 -4.06 -32.16 -5.60
N LEU A 72 -4.49 -31.94 -6.85
CA LEU A 72 -5.58 -32.71 -7.47
C LEU A 72 -5.12 -33.95 -8.26
N ALA A 73 -3.82 -34.22 -8.29
CA ALA A 73 -3.25 -35.45 -8.84
C ALA A 73 -3.10 -36.55 -7.77
N LEU A 74 -3.07 -36.18 -6.49
CA LEU A 74 -2.98 -37.14 -5.39
C LEU A 74 -4.24 -38.03 -5.32
N PRO A 75 -4.09 -39.32 -4.97
CA PRO A 75 -5.22 -40.20 -4.72
C PRO A 75 -6.08 -39.62 -3.59
N ARG A 76 -7.39 -39.56 -3.81
CA ARG A 76 -8.32 -39.05 -2.81
C ARG A 76 -8.44 -40.04 -1.65
N PRO A 77 -8.42 -39.58 -0.38
CA PRO A 77 -8.81 -40.40 0.75
C PRO A 77 -10.23 -40.94 0.57
N LEU A 78 -10.46 -42.18 0.98
CA LEU A 78 -11.80 -42.77 0.98
C LEU A 78 -12.70 -41.98 1.95
N GLY A 79 -13.83 -41.48 1.46
CA GLY A 79 -14.83 -40.77 2.27
C GLY A 79 -14.86 -39.24 2.14
N GLU A 80 -14.28 -38.65 1.09
CA GLU A 80 -14.42 -37.21 0.83
C GLU A 80 -15.88 -36.79 0.59
N ASP A 81 -16.24 -35.61 1.09
CA ASP A 81 -17.53 -34.99 0.85
C ASP A 81 -17.71 -34.72 -0.65
N LEU A 82 -18.69 -35.40 -1.25
CA LEU A 82 -19.15 -35.14 -2.60
C LEU A 82 -20.37 -34.23 -2.54
N VAL A 83 -20.28 -33.08 -3.19
CA VAL A 83 -21.43 -32.20 -3.42
C VAL A 83 -21.83 -32.36 -4.88
N GLU A 84 -23.06 -32.86 -5.11
CA GLU A 84 -23.59 -33.13 -6.46
C GLU A 84 -22.66 -34.03 -7.31
N GLY A 85 -22.03 -35.02 -6.67
CA GLY A 85 -21.09 -35.93 -7.34
C GLY A 85 -19.73 -35.31 -7.69
N CYS A 86 -19.49 -34.04 -7.34
CA CYS A 86 -18.22 -33.36 -7.49
C CYS A 86 -17.46 -33.32 -6.15
N SER A 87 -16.14 -33.47 -6.21
CA SER A 87 -15.28 -33.29 -5.02
C SER A 87 -15.13 -31.81 -4.70
N VAL A 88 -15.14 -31.52 -3.40
CA VAL A 88 -15.04 -30.18 -2.84
C VAL A 88 -13.61 -29.89 -2.39
N VAL A 89 -13.07 -28.75 -2.82
CA VAL A 89 -11.77 -28.24 -2.37
C VAL A 89 -12.01 -26.97 -1.58
N TYR A 90 -11.69 -27.01 -0.28
CA TYR A 90 -11.74 -25.85 0.59
C TYR A 90 -10.55 -24.91 0.33
N LEU A 91 -10.83 -23.62 0.35
CA LEU A 91 -9.93 -22.50 0.12
C LEU A 91 -9.91 -21.61 1.36
N ASP A 92 -8.72 -21.17 1.78
CA ASP A 92 -8.61 -20.38 3.02
C ASP A 92 -8.86 -18.88 2.81
N ASP A 93 -8.83 -18.41 1.56
CA ASP A 93 -8.92 -16.99 1.21
C ASP A 93 -10.37 -16.57 0.92
N SER A 94 -10.62 -15.25 0.87
CA SER A 94 -11.97 -14.71 0.75
C SER A 94 -12.68 -15.11 -0.55
N GLU A 95 -14.01 -15.23 -0.50
CA GLU A 95 -14.80 -15.50 -1.70
C GLU A 95 -14.65 -14.40 -2.77
N LYS A 96 -14.47 -13.14 -2.35
CA LYS A 96 -14.26 -11.98 -3.22
C LYS A 96 -12.96 -12.08 -4.00
N ASP A 97 -11.87 -12.52 -3.36
CA ASP A 97 -10.60 -12.74 -4.05
C ASP A 97 -10.71 -13.84 -5.11
N TRP A 98 -11.41 -14.92 -4.78
CA TRP A 98 -11.64 -16.02 -5.72
C TRP A 98 -12.53 -15.64 -6.89
N VAL A 99 -13.56 -14.81 -6.67
CA VAL A 99 -14.37 -14.25 -7.77
C VAL A 99 -13.49 -13.46 -8.76
N ARG A 100 -12.53 -12.67 -8.28
CA ARG A 100 -11.60 -11.92 -9.14
C ARG A 100 -10.66 -12.85 -9.91
N ILE A 101 -10.12 -13.87 -9.26
CA ILE A 101 -9.25 -14.87 -9.93
C ILE A 101 -10.03 -15.70 -10.95
N PHE A 102 -11.26 -16.13 -10.64
CA PHE A 102 -12.07 -16.89 -11.58
C PHE A 102 -12.51 -16.05 -12.77
N ALA A 103 -12.77 -14.75 -12.61
CA ALA A 103 -13.00 -13.86 -13.75
C ALA A 103 -11.81 -13.85 -14.72
N ILE A 104 -10.57 -13.82 -14.19
CA ILE A 104 -9.35 -13.89 -15.00
C ILE A 104 -9.22 -15.24 -15.73
N LEU A 105 -9.52 -16.35 -15.03
CA LEU A 105 -9.26 -17.70 -15.54
C LEU A 105 -10.35 -18.25 -16.46
N TYR A 106 -11.62 -17.94 -16.19
CA TYR A 106 -12.78 -18.53 -16.87
C TYR A 106 -13.45 -17.57 -17.85
N ASP A 107 -13.55 -16.27 -17.53
CA ASP A 107 -14.20 -15.29 -18.43
C ASP A 107 -13.25 -14.78 -19.52
N SER A 108 -12.01 -15.27 -19.55
CA SER A 108 -10.95 -14.78 -20.44
C SER A 108 -10.78 -13.26 -20.38
N ASP A 109 -11.05 -12.64 -19.23
CA ASP A 109 -10.89 -11.21 -19.05
C ASP A 109 -9.42 -10.86 -19.32
N VAL A 110 -9.15 -10.11 -20.39
CA VAL A 110 -7.79 -9.68 -20.74
C VAL A 110 -7.45 -8.30 -20.18
N SER A 111 -8.40 -7.63 -19.53
CA SER A 111 -8.22 -6.28 -18.98
C SER A 111 -7.10 -6.23 -17.94
N TYR A 112 -6.89 -7.31 -17.16
CA TYR A 112 -5.80 -7.39 -16.19
C TYR A 112 -4.40 -7.33 -16.83
N LYS A 113 -4.28 -7.59 -18.14
CA LYS A 113 -3.02 -7.47 -18.89
C LYS A 113 -2.82 -6.09 -19.48
N SER A 114 -3.84 -5.23 -19.46
CA SER A 114 -3.73 -3.89 -20.03
C SER A 114 -2.83 -3.02 -19.18
N MET A 115 -1.79 -2.45 -19.80
CA MET A 115 -0.89 -1.49 -19.16
C MET A 115 -1.44 -0.05 -19.19
N THR A 116 -2.49 0.19 -19.98
CA THR A 116 -3.09 1.52 -20.18
C THR A 116 -4.30 1.77 -19.30
N VAL A 117 -4.96 0.72 -18.81
CA VAL A 117 -6.17 0.80 -17.99
C VAL A 117 -5.83 0.83 -16.50
N LEU A 118 -6.47 1.73 -15.76
CA LEU A 118 -6.40 1.78 -14.29
C LEU A 118 -6.94 0.47 -13.71
N LEU A 119 -6.11 -0.29 -13.00
CA LEU A 119 -6.55 -1.48 -12.28
C LEU A 119 -6.82 -1.14 -10.80
N PRO A 120 -7.95 -1.59 -10.23
CA PRO A 120 -8.20 -1.45 -8.81
C PRO A 120 -7.15 -2.21 -7.99
N LEU A 121 -6.63 -1.59 -6.93
CA LEU A 121 -5.70 -2.23 -6.01
C LEU A 121 -6.26 -3.52 -5.39
N PRO A 122 -7.56 -3.66 -5.05
CA PRO A 122 -8.11 -4.92 -4.58
C PRO A 122 -7.92 -6.07 -5.58
N LEU A 123 -8.03 -5.81 -6.88
CA LEU A 123 -7.77 -6.80 -7.92
C LEU A 123 -6.29 -7.19 -7.96
N LEU A 124 -5.39 -6.20 -7.95
CA LEU A 124 -3.94 -6.46 -7.91
C LEU A 124 -3.53 -7.23 -6.65
N SER A 125 -4.14 -6.92 -5.51
CA SER A 125 -3.93 -7.62 -4.24
C SER A 125 -4.32 -9.09 -4.35
N SER A 126 -5.52 -9.39 -4.85
CA SER A 126 -5.96 -10.78 -5.08
C SER A 126 -5.01 -11.50 -6.04
N MET A 127 -4.63 -10.85 -7.15
CA MET A 127 -3.71 -11.42 -8.14
C MET A 127 -2.35 -11.78 -7.55
N LEU A 128 -1.78 -10.91 -6.72
CA LEU A 128 -0.47 -11.14 -6.12
C LEU A 128 -0.51 -12.17 -5.00
N ARG A 129 -1.45 -12.03 -4.06
CA ARG A 129 -1.56 -12.92 -2.89
C ARG A 129 -1.93 -14.34 -3.33
N LEU A 130 -3.02 -14.51 -4.08
CA LEU A 130 -3.47 -15.83 -4.53
C LEU A 130 -2.56 -16.37 -5.64
N GLY A 131 -2.05 -15.51 -6.51
CA GLY A 131 -1.10 -15.92 -7.55
C GLY A 131 0.18 -16.52 -6.97
N LYS A 132 0.72 -15.93 -5.89
CA LYS A 132 1.87 -16.48 -5.16
C LYS A 132 1.48 -17.73 -4.36
N LYS A 133 0.41 -17.68 -3.56
CA LYS A 133 -0.01 -18.78 -2.68
C LYS A 133 -0.39 -20.06 -3.43
N TYR A 134 -1.11 -19.94 -4.54
CA TYR A 134 -1.57 -21.06 -5.35
C TYR A 134 -0.78 -21.25 -6.63
N GLU A 135 0.42 -20.66 -6.74
CA GLU A 135 1.34 -20.81 -7.87
C GLU A 135 0.66 -20.56 -9.24
N ILE A 136 -0.15 -19.51 -9.33
CA ILE A 136 -0.80 -19.04 -10.57
C ILE A 136 0.12 -18.01 -11.24
N GLN A 137 1.30 -18.47 -11.69
CA GLN A 137 2.43 -17.61 -12.02
C GLN A 137 2.10 -16.48 -13.01
N LYS A 138 1.32 -16.77 -14.05
CA LYS A 138 0.93 -15.76 -15.06
C LYS A 138 0.13 -14.59 -14.48
N VAL A 139 -0.70 -14.86 -13.47
CA VAL A 139 -1.51 -13.86 -12.79
C VAL A 139 -0.64 -13.05 -11.83
N TYR A 140 0.24 -13.73 -11.10
CA TYR A 140 1.23 -13.09 -10.22
C TYR A 140 2.15 -12.13 -10.99
N ASP A 141 2.77 -12.61 -12.06
CA ASP A 141 3.71 -11.82 -12.88
C ASP A 141 3.02 -10.60 -13.48
N ALA A 142 1.80 -10.76 -14.03
CA ALA A 142 1.06 -9.66 -14.62
C ALA A 142 0.77 -8.54 -13.59
N ALA A 143 0.37 -8.90 -12.37
CA ALA A 143 0.14 -7.91 -11.32
C ALA A 143 1.45 -7.28 -10.83
N LEU A 144 2.54 -8.06 -10.72
CA LEU A 144 3.83 -7.54 -10.28
C LEU A 144 4.41 -6.54 -11.29
N GLU A 145 4.34 -6.86 -12.58
CA GLU A 145 4.72 -5.94 -13.65
C GLU A 145 3.89 -4.66 -13.62
N ARG A 146 2.59 -4.75 -13.29
CA ARG A 146 1.75 -3.55 -13.12
C ARG A 146 2.20 -2.69 -11.95
N ILE A 147 2.47 -3.30 -10.79
CA ILE A 147 2.90 -2.56 -9.60
C ILE A 147 4.24 -1.85 -9.85
N LYS A 148 5.19 -2.50 -10.55
CA LYS A 148 6.49 -1.88 -10.87
C LYS A 148 6.35 -0.54 -11.61
N LEU A 149 5.28 -0.32 -12.38
CA LEU A 149 5.04 0.94 -13.08
C LEU A 149 4.76 2.13 -12.14
N GLU A 150 4.35 1.90 -10.89
CA GLU A 150 4.21 2.96 -9.88
C GLU A 150 5.53 3.36 -9.23
N PHE A 151 6.58 2.55 -9.46
CA PHE A 151 7.82 2.61 -8.72
C PHE A 151 9.00 2.89 -9.64
N PRO A 152 9.19 4.16 -10.03
CA PRO A 152 10.32 4.56 -10.86
C PRO A 152 11.65 4.20 -10.18
N GLU A 153 12.62 3.74 -10.98
CA GLU A 153 13.92 3.29 -10.48
C GLU A 153 14.95 4.43 -10.39
N SER A 154 14.62 5.60 -10.95
CA SER A 154 15.45 6.80 -10.88
C SER A 154 14.61 8.06 -10.72
N LEU A 155 15.24 9.13 -10.25
CA LEU A 155 14.59 10.43 -10.14
C LEU A 155 14.09 10.95 -11.50
N ALA A 156 14.82 10.69 -12.59
CA ALA A 156 14.39 11.04 -13.94
C ALA A 156 13.09 10.33 -14.34
N GLN A 157 13.00 9.01 -14.08
CA GLN A 157 11.77 8.24 -14.31
C GLN A 157 10.63 8.73 -13.41
N TRP A 158 10.92 9.18 -12.18
CA TRP A 158 9.93 9.79 -11.31
C TRP A 158 9.31 11.03 -11.95
N ASP A 159 10.15 11.92 -12.49
CA ASP A 159 9.68 13.16 -13.13
C ASP A 159 8.87 12.88 -14.40
N GLU A 160 9.24 11.85 -15.18
CA GLU A 160 8.46 11.39 -16.35
C GLU A 160 7.12 10.77 -15.94
N THR A 161 7.11 10.01 -14.83
CA THR A 161 5.91 9.30 -14.36
C THR A 161 4.92 10.27 -13.73
N PHE A 162 5.43 11.27 -13.00
CA PHE A 162 4.68 12.24 -12.20
C PHE A 162 5.03 13.68 -12.60
N PRO A 163 4.62 14.12 -13.80
CA PRO A 163 4.95 15.45 -14.29
C PRO A 163 4.35 16.57 -13.42
N PRO A 164 4.86 17.81 -13.53
CA PRO A 164 4.35 18.95 -12.79
C PRO A 164 2.82 19.10 -12.89
N GLY A 165 2.17 19.39 -11.76
CA GLY A 165 0.71 19.56 -11.70
C GLY A 165 -0.10 18.27 -11.49
N THR A 166 0.52 17.09 -11.60
CA THR A 166 -0.17 15.81 -11.28
C THR A 166 -0.30 15.54 -9.78
N GLY A 167 0.32 16.36 -8.93
CA GLY A 167 0.35 16.15 -7.48
C GLY A 167 1.02 14.84 -7.06
N GLY A 168 1.74 14.18 -7.97
CA GLY A 168 2.24 12.83 -7.77
C GLY A 168 1.13 11.79 -7.63
N LEU A 169 -0.06 11.96 -8.19
CA LEU A 169 -1.15 10.99 -8.04
C LEU A 169 -0.76 9.60 -8.60
N SER A 170 -1.03 8.55 -7.81
CA SER A 170 -0.81 7.14 -8.16
C SER A 170 -1.64 6.74 -9.38
N ARG A 171 -1.07 5.95 -10.31
CA ARG A 171 -1.83 5.35 -11.43
C ARG A 171 -2.43 4.00 -11.07
N ILE A 172 -2.33 3.58 -9.81
CA ILE A 172 -3.12 2.51 -9.20
C ILE A 172 -4.20 3.13 -8.32
N GLY A 173 -5.45 2.71 -8.52
CA GLY A 173 -6.57 3.14 -7.70
C GLY A 173 -6.53 2.40 -6.35
N GLY A 174 -6.43 3.13 -5.25
CA GLY A 174 -6.35 2.54 -3.90
C GLY A 174 -5.54 3.39 -2.93
N HIS A 175 -5.34 2.88 -1.72
CA HIS A 175 -4.65 3.60 -0.65
C HIS A 175 -3.19 3.13 -0.51
N ALA A 176 -2.26 4.06 -0.30
CA ALA A 176 -0.83 3.77 -0.16
C ALA A 176 -0.52 2.77 0.98
N VAL A 177 -1.34 2.78 2.04
CA VAL A 177 -1.27 1.87 3.18
C VAL A 177 -1.48 0.42 2.75
N ASP A 178 -2.48 0.15 1.91
CA ASP A 178 -2.80 -1.20 1.42
C ASP A 178 -1.71 -1.69 0.47
N LEU A 179 -1.19 -0.82 -0.39
CA LEU A 179 -0.05 -1.16 -1.24
C LEU A 179 1.21 -1.52 -0.42
N LEU A 180 1.49 -0.77 0.65
CA LEU A 180 2.61 -1.08 1.54
C LEU A 180 2.39 -2.42 2.27
N ASP A 181 1.19 -2.68 2.78
CA ASP A 181 0.82 -3.95 3.43
C ASP A 181 1.07 -5.14 2.48
N ILE A 182 0.58 -5.04 1.24
CA ILE A 182 0.77 -6.06 0.20
C ILE A 182 2.26 -6.27 -0.09
N LEU A 183 3.05 -5.21 -0.26
CA LEU A 183 4.47 -5.34 -0.57
C LEU A 183 5.27 -5.97 0.57
N LEU A 184 4.90 -5.69 1.81
CA LEU A 184 5.48 -6.31 3.00
C LEU A 184 5.15 -7.81 3.06
N ASP A 185 3.88 -8.18 2.87
CA ASP A 185 3.43 -9.58 2.84
C ASP A 185 4.11 -10.39 1.72
N LEU A 186 4.25 -9.78 0.54
CA LEU A 186 4.92 -10.41 -0.59
C LEU A 186 6.44 -10.46 -0.45
N GLY A 187 7.03 -9.64 0.41
CA GLY A 187 8.48 -9.53 0.60
C GLY A 187 9.21 -8.86 -0.56
N VAL A 188 8.54 -8.00 -1.34
CA VAL A 188 9.13 -7.33 -2.52
C VAL A 188 9.90 -6.08 -2.06
N ARG A 189 11.13 -6.28 -1.60
CA ARG A 189 11.91 -5.24 -0.91
C ARG A 189 12.29 -4.06 -1.79
N LYS A 190 12.58 -4.29 -3.07
CA LYS A 190 12.94 -3.25 -4.05
C LYS A 190 11.92 -2.09 -4.12
N LEU A 191 10.65 -2.37 -3.86
CA LEU A 191 9.56 -1.39 -3.98
C LEU A 191 9.24 -0.68 -2.66
N LEU A 192 9.77 -1.17 -1.53
CA LEU A 192 9.46 -0.64 -0.20
C LEU A 192 9.87 0.83 0.01
N PRO A 193 11.04 1.33 -0.42
CA PRO A 193 11.42 2.73 -0.16
C PRO A 193 10.38 3.73 -0.67
N LEU A 194 9.88 3.51 -1.88
CA LEU A 194 8.85 4.35 -2.46
C LEU A 194 7.47 4.09 -1.83
N ALA A 195 7.12 2.85 -1.49
CA ALA A 195 5.86 2.57 -0.80
C ALA A 195 5.78 3.26 0.57
N TYR A 196 6.88 3.21 1.34
CA TYR A 196 7.03 3.95 2.58
C TYR A 196 7.00 5.46 2.34
N PHE A 197 7.69 5.95 1.31
CA PHE A 197 7.65 7.37 0.93
C PHE A 197 6.23 7.85 0.64
N ARG A 198 5.42 7.07 -0.09
CA ARG A 198 4.00 7.37 -0.34
C ARG A 198 3.20 7.43 0.96
N CYS A 199 3.41 6.48 1.87
CA CYS A 199 2.75 6.51 3.18
C CYS A 199 3.18 7.72 4.01
N ALA A 200 4.43 8.20 3.86
CA ALA A 200 4.91 9.39 4.55
C ALA A 200 4.21 10.69 4.13
N TRP A 201 3.41 10.68 3.04
CA TRP A 201 2.59 11.82 2.63
C TRP A 201 1.27 11.90 3.40
N LEU A 202 0.83 10.79 3.97
CA LEU A 202 -0.42 10.70 4.70
C LEU A 202 -0.32 11.42 6.06
N SER A 203 -1.48 11.75 6.61
CA SER A 203 -1.59 12.22 7.98
C SER A 203 -1.27 11.08 8.95
N VAL A 204 -0.78 11.43 10.14
CA VAL A 204 -0.50 10.45 11.21
C VAL A 204 -1.77 9.65 11.53
N GLU A 205 -2.91 10.32 11.63
CA GLU A 205 -4.21 9.71 11.87
C GLU A 205 -4.58 8.66 10.82
N THR A 206 -4.34 8.95 9.54
CA THR A 206 -4.60 8.02 8.44
C THR A 206 -3.68 6.79 8.51
N ILE A 207 -2.42 6.94 8.95
CA ILE A 207 -1.48 5.83 9.09
C ILE A 207 -1.91 4.85 10.20
N PHE A 208 -2.49 5.37 11.29
CA PHE A 208 -2.91 4.55 12.43
C PHE A 208 -4.30 3.93 12.27
N ARG A 209 -5.19 4.58 11.53
CA ARG A 209 -6.57 4.12 11.42
C ARG A 209 -6.67 2.83 10.61
N PRO A 210 -7.47 1.85 11.08
CA PRO A 210 -7.81 0.70 10.26
C PRO A 210 -8.53 1.18 9.01
N MET A 211 -8.09 0.70 7.85
CA MET A 211 -8.69 1.04 6.58
C MET A 211 -9.63 -0.07 6.15
N ALA A 212 -10.90 0.24 5.94
CA ALA A 212 -11.83 -0.75 5.41
C ALA A 212 -11.43 -1.11 3.96
N ARG A 213 -11.16 -2.39 3.70
CA ARG A 213 -11.19 -2.94 2.34
C ARG A 213 -12.64 -3.07 1.88
N GLU A 214 -12.83 -3.15 0.56
CA GLU A 214 -14.12 -3.46 -0.06
C GLU A 214 -14.69 -4.82 0.40
N ASP A 215 -13.85 -5.70 0.93
CA ASP A 215 -14.25 -6.98 1.50
C ASP A 215 -14.87 -6.88 2.90
N GLY A 216 -14.68 -5.75 3.60
CA GLY A 216 -15.10 -5.53 4.98
C GLY A 216 -14.00 -5.81 6.01
N GLU A 217 -12.85 -6.34 5.59
CA GLU A 217 -11.69 -6.49 6.47
C GLU A 217 -10.98 -5.15 6.65
N ALA A 218 -10.59 -4.86 7.89
CA ALA A 218 -9.85 -3.66 8.20
C ALA A 218 -8.34 -3.93 8.07
N ILE A 219 -7.67 -3.27 7.13
CA ILE A 219 -6.21 -3.30 7.02
C ILE A 219 -5.62 -2.44 8.13
N ARG A 220 -4.64 -3.00 8.82
CA ARG A 220 -3.78 -2.23 9.71
C ARG A 220 -2.34 -2.59 9.41
N LEU A 221 -1.53 -1.57 9.12
CA LEU A 221 -0.09 -1.78 8.96
C LEU A 221 0.50 -2.41 10.23
N PRO A 222 1.46 -3.33 10.09
CA PRO A 222 2.23 -3.83 11.22
C PRO A 222 2.87 -2.67 11.99
N ILE A 223 2.98 -2.80 13.32
CA ILE A 223 3.52 -1.73 14.19
C ILE A 223 4.90 -1.29 13.72
N GLY A 224 5.80 -2.22 13.38
CA GLY A 224 7.13 -1.87 12.86
C GLY A 224 7.09 -1.11 11.53
N ALA A 225 6.09 -1.35 10.69
CA ALA A 225 5.90 -0.57 9.46
C ALA A 225 5.43 0.85 9.77
N ILE A 226 4.52 1.02 10.74
CA ILE A 226 4.08 2.34 11.21
C ILE A 226 5.27 3.13 11.77
N GLU A 227 6.08 2.53 12.64
CA GLU A 227 7.29 3.15 13.19
C GLU A 227 8.27 3.58 12.08
N THR A 228 8.43 2.74 11.07
CA THR A 228 9.28 3.02 9.89
C THR A 228 8.74 4.21 9.09
N VAL A 229 7.42 4.26 8.82
CA VAL A 229 6.78 5.39 8.12
C VAL A 229 6.98 6.69 8.91
N LEU A 230 6.71 6.69 10.22
CA LEU A 230 6.78 7.90 11.04
C LEU A 230 8.22 8.40 11.19
N SER A 231 9.17 7.51 11.45
CA SER A 231 10.59 7.85 11.54
C SER A 231 11.11 8.38 10.20
N GLY A 232 10.74 7.72 9.10
CA GLY A 232 11.12 8.15 7.77
C GLY A 232 10.47 9.47 7.34
N LYS A 233 9.22 9.72 7.73
CA LYS A 233 8.55 11.01 7.52
C LYS A 233 9.34 12.15 8.16
N GLU A 234 9.81 11.97 9.39
CA GLU A 234 10.57 13.01 10.09
C GLU A 234 11.99 13.17 9.54
N ARG A 235 12.68 12.08 9.20
CA ARG A 235 13.98 12.13 8.53
C ARG A 235 13.90 12.82 7.16
N LEU A 236 12.87 12.51 6.38
CA LEU A 236 12.63 13.16 5.08
C LEU A 236 12.31 14.64 5.23
N ARG A 237 11.51 15.03 6.23
CA ARG A 237 11.24 16.46 6.49
C ARG A 237 12.54 17.23 6.76
N HIS A 238 13.44 16.66 7.57
CA HIS A 238 14.76 17.25 7.80
C HIS A 238 15.60 17.27 6.52
N ALA A 239 15.66 16.18 5.76
CA ALA A 239 16.42 16.11 4.52
C ALA A 239 15.92 17.11 3.47
N VAL A 240 14.60 17.33 3.38
CA VAL A 240 14.01 18.37 2.53
C VAL A 240 14.52 19.76 2.92
N LEU A 241 14.52 20.09 4.20
CA LEU A 241 14.98 21.40 4.69
C LEU A 241 16.49 21.57 4.57
N GLU A 242 17.25 20.50 4.73
CA GLU A 242 18.72 20.52 4.71
C GLU A 242 19.28 20.49 3.30
N HIS A 243 18.77 19.61 2.44
CA HIS A 243 19.36 19.33 1.13
C HIS A 243 18.64 20.09 0.03
N ARG A 244 17.30 19.97 -0.07
CA ARG A 244 16.54 20.62 -1.14
C ARG A 244 16.39 22.12 -0.93
N PHE A 245 16.07 22.54 0.30
CA PHE A 245 15.86 23.94 0.66
C PHE A 245 16.99 24.51 1.53
N GLY A 246 18.13 23.81 1.63
CA GLY A 246 19.29 24.27 2.40
C GLY A 246 19.85 25.61 1.94
N TRP A 247 19.65 25.97 0.67
CA TRP A 247 20.03 27.27 0.10
C TRP A 247 19.39 28.46 0.84
N VAL A 248 18.25 28.25 1.51
CA VAL A 248 17.57 29.27 2.33
C VAL A 248 18.41 29.62 3.56
N LYS A 249 19.16 28.66 4.14
CA LYS A 249 20.01 28.90 5.32
C LYS A 249 21.23 29.78 5.00
N THR A 250 21.71 29.68 3.77
CA THR A 250 22.81 30.51 3.26
C THR A 250 22.35 31.86 2.72
N TYR A 251 21.04 32.15 2.74
CA TYR A 251 20.50 33.43 2.30
C TYR A 251 20.77 34.52 3.34
N THR A 252 21.36 35.64 2.91
CA THR A 252 21.63 36.79 3.76
C THR A 252 20.78 37.99 3.30
N PRO A 253 19.81 38.45 4.11
CA PRO A 253 19.01 39.64 3.80
C PRO A 253 19.89 40.87 3.53
N GLY A 254 19.49 41.71 2.57
CA GLY A 254 20.24 42.90 2.16
C GLY A 254 21.53 42.62 1.37
N PHE A 255 22.00 41.36 1.26
CA PHE A 255 23.10 40.98 0.38
C PHE A 255 22.56 40.48 -0.96
N HIS A 256 22.74 41.29 -2.00
CA HIS A 256 22.24 40.95 -3.34
C HIS A 256 23.17 39.94 -4.02
N ARG A 257 22.60 38.83 -4.52
CA ARG A 257 23.38 37.87 -5.30
C ARG A 257 23.93 38.54 -6.56
N PRO A 258 25.17 38.22 -6.97
CA PRO A 258 25.72 38.69 -8.24
C PRO A 258 24.77 38.36 -9.40
N GLY A 259 24.48 39.36 -10.23
CA GLY A 259 23.57 39.23 -11.37
C GLY A 259 22.07 39.29 -11.02
N CYS A 260 21.68 39.55 -9.77
CA CYS A 260 20.27 39.77 -9.44
C CYS A 260 19.76 41.10 -10.03
N VAL A 261 18.67 41.04 -10.81
CA VAL A 261 18.07 42.24 -11.44
C VAL A 261 16.88 42.82 -10.67
N THR A 262 16.27 42.05 -9.77
CA THR A 262 15.15 42.50 -8.92
C THR A 262 15.38 42.11 -7.46
N PRO A 263 16.29 42.79 -6.75
CA PRO A 263 16.78 42.31 -5.46
C PRO A 263 15.71 42.24 -4.38
N LEU A 264 14.88 43.28 -4.22
CA LEU A 264 13.79 43.30 -3.25
C LEU A 264 12.75 42.21 -3.50
N PHE A 265 12.46 41.90 -4.77
CA PHE A 265 11.52 40.85 -5.13
C PHE A 265 12.08 39.46 -4.80
N CYS A 266 13.33 39.19 -5.21
CA CYS A 266 14.01 37.93 -4.92
C CYS A 266 14.19 37.73 -3.40
N GLU A 267 14.49 38.80 -2.67
CA GLU A 267 14.61 38.80 -1.22
C GLU A 267 13.30 38.44 -0.54
N ARG A 268 12.21 39.13 -0.91
CA ARG A 268 10.87 38.81 -0.41
C ARG A 268 10.54 37.34 -0.65
N SER A 269 10.86 36.80 -1.81
CA SER A 269 10.59 35.40 -2.14
C SER A 269 11.43 34.41 -1.35
N ALA A 270 12.71 34.71 -1.09
CA ALA A 270 13.56 33.91 -0.21
C ALA A 270 13.00 33.90 1.23
N LEU A 271 12.57 35.06 1.74
CA LEU A 271 11.95 35.18 3.06
C LEU A 271 10.59 34.46 3.13
N CYS A 272 9.76 34.54 2.10
CA CYS A 272 8.52 33.77 2.01
C CYS A 272 8.79 32.27 2.03
N THR A 273 9.79 31.80 1.26
CA THR A 273 10.18 30.38 1.26
C THR A 273 10.68 29.93 2.64
N MET A 274 11.46 30.78 3.32
CA MET A 274 11.92 30.53 4.69
C MET A 274 10.75 30.41 5.67
N ARG A 275 9.79 31.33 5.62
CA ARG A 275 8.57 31.28 6.44
C ARG A 275 7.77 30.01 6.15
N ASP A 276 7.59 29.66 4.88
CA ASP A 276 6.76 28.54 4.45
C ASP A 276 7.45 27.18 4.71
N SER A 277 8.76 27.18 4.98
CA SER A 277 9.54 25.97 5.28
C SER A 277 9.04 25.20 6.52
N ALA A 278 8.40 25.89 7.47
CA ALA A 278 7.74 25.25 8.61
C ALA A 278 6.60 24.31 8.20
N ASN A 279 6.01 24.51 7.01
CA ASN A 279 4.91 23.71 6.47
C ASN A 279 5.40 22.63 5.49
N PHE A 280 6.70 22.52 5.23
CA PHE A 280 7.22 21.51 4.31
C PHE A 280 7.03 20.12 4.90
N SER A 281 6.57 19.20 4.05
CA SER A 281 6.34 17.81 4.38
C SER A 281 7.29 16.90 3.60
N ALA A 282 7.26 15.59 3.89
CA ALA A 282 7.99 14.60 3.10
C ALA A 282 7.63 14.65 1.60
N ALA A 283 6.41 15.08 1.23
CA ALA A 283 6.02 15.22 -0.17
C ALA A 283 6.85 16.26 -0.92
N CYS A 284 7.35 17.28 -0.22
CA CYS A 284 8.25 18.29 -0.78
C CYS A 284 9.62 17.71 -1.16
N ALA A 285 9.92 16.43 -0.96
CA ALA A 285 11.12 15.79 -1.49
C ALA A 285 11.13 15.79 -3.02
N PHE A 286 10.05 15.33 -3.66
CA PHE A 286 10.03 15.10 -5.11
C PHE A 286 8.88 15.79 -5.85
N LEU A 287 8.01 16.54 -5.16
CA LEU A 287 7.01 17.35 -5.86
C LEU A 287 7.69 18.46 -6.68
N SER A 288 7.13 18.76 -7.85
CA SER A 288 7.59 19.84 -8.73
C SER A 288 7.31 21.20 -8.09
N TYR A 289 8.25 21.69 -7.31
CA TYR A 289 8.22 23.03 -6.70
C TYR A 289 8.78 24.11 -7.64
N ASP A 290 9.41 23.70 -8.74
CA ASP A 290 10.12 24.56 -9.67
C ASP A 290 9.23 25.59 -10.36
N VAL A 291 7.96 25.24 -10.64
CA VAL A 291 7.00 26.16 -11.27
C VAL A 291 6.73 27.37 -10.37
N PHE A 292 6.59 27.13 -9.05
CA PHE A 292 6.37 28.20 -8.08
C PHE A 292 7.63 29.03 -7.88
N LEU A 293 8.79 28.38 -7.80
CA LEU A 293 10.07 29.08 -7.66
C LEU A 293 10.41 29.93 -8.90
N ALA A 294 10.08 29.47 -10.11
CA ALA A 294 10.32 30.19 -11.35
C ALA A 294 9.62 31.55 -11.40
N GLN A 295 8.41 31.64 -10.83
CA GLN A 295 7.64 32.88 -10.76
C GLN A 295 8.07 33.78 -9.59
N SER A 296 8.85 33.26 -8.65
CA SER A 296 9.22 33.93 -7.41
C SER A 296 10.59 34.60 -7.45
N PHE A 297 11.43 34.31 -8.43
CA PHE A 297 12.79 34.87 -8.53
C PHE A 297 13.05 35.46 -9.91
N CYS A 298 13.96 36.43 -10.01
CA CYS A 298 14.53 36.79 -11.30
C CYS A 298 15.28 35.58 -11.91
N GLN A 299 15.44 35.57 -13.23
CA GLN A 299 16.01 34.43 -13.97
C GLN A 299 17.36 33.94 -13.40
N ASN A 300 18.26 34.86 -13.04
CA ASN A 300 19.59 34.52 -12.48
C ASN A 300 19.49 33.88 -11.09
N CYS A 301 18.70 34.46 -10.19
CA CYS A 301 18.47 33.89 -8.86
C CYS A 301 17.74 32.54 -8.95
N PHE A 302 16.76 32.42 -9.85
CA PHE A 302 16.04 31.18 -10.08
C PHE A 302 16.98 30.06 -10.54
N ALA A 303 17.86 30.33 -11.51
CA ALA A 303 18.80 29.32 -12.01
C ALA A 303 19.69 28.75 -10.89
N GLN A 304 20.18 29.60 -9.99
CA GLN A 304 20.99 29.18 -8.84
C GLN A 304 20.17 28.38 -7.82
N VAL A 305 18.98 28.87 -7.45
CA VAL A 305 18.08 28.20 -6.51
C VAL A 305 17.64 26.84 -7.06
N LYS A 306 17.31 26.76 -8.35
CA LYS A 306 16.94 25.53 -9.03
C LYS A 306 18.09 24.52 -9.00
N ALA A 307 19.31 24.93 -9.36
CA ALA A 307 20.47 24.05 -9.33
C ALA A 307 20.72 23.46 -7.94
N ALA A 308 20.63 24.28 -6.88
CA ALA A 308 20.76 23.82 -5.50
C ALA A 308 19.62 22.87 -5.09
N SER A 309 18.37 23.20 -5.43
CA SER A 309 17.19 22.36 -5.15
C SER A 309 17.29 21.01 -5.85
N GLU A 310 17.68 20.97 -7.12
CA GLU A 310 17.82 19.73 -7.90
C GLU A 310 18.95 18.84 -7.36
N ALA A 311 20.09 19.42 -6.99
CA ALA A 311 21.16 18.68 -6.33
C ALA A 311 20.69 18.06 -5.00
N GLY A 312 19.93 18.82 -4.21
CA GLY A 312 19.29 18.31 -3.00
C GLY A 312 18.27 17.21 -3.27
N ARG A 313 17.47 17.34 -4.34
CA ARG A 313 16.48 16.35 -4.76
C ARG A 313 17.13 15.02 -5.14
N GLN A 314 18.22 15.07 -5.91
CA GLN A 314 19.01 13.89 -6.27
C GLN A 314 19.61 13.22 -5.02
N LYS A 315 20.17 14.01 -4.10
CA LYS A 315 20.70 13.46 -2.84
C LYS A 315 19.62 12.74 -2.02
N ILE A 316 18.44 13.35 -1.87
CA ILE A 316 17.32 12.72 -1.15
C ILE A 316 16.87 11.44 -1.84
N TRP A 317 16.90 11.38 -3.18
CA TRP A 317 16.60 10.16 -3.94
C TRP A 317 17.61 9.05 -3.65
N ASP A 318 18.90 9.35 -3.73
CA ASP A 318 19.97 8.36 -3.52
C ASP A 318 19.94 7.77 -2.10
N GLU A 319 19.60 8.60 -1.11
CA GLU A 319 19.50 8.23 0.31
C GLU A 319 18.10 7.73 0.71
N LEU A 320 17.11 7.73 -0.18
CA LEU A 320 15.70 7.43 0.14
C LEU A 320 15.51 6.15 0.97
N PRO A 321 16.13 5.01 0.64
CA PRO A 321 15.97 3.78 1.42
C PRO A 321 16.46 3.94 2.87
N SER A 322 17.55 4.69 3.08
CA SER A 322 18.16 4.89 4.40
C SER A 322 17.24 5.65 5.35
N TYR A 323 16.42 6.57 4.84
CA TYR A 323 15.42 7.27 5.67
C TYR A 323 14.36 6.32 6.22
N PHE A 324 14.18 5.13 5.64
CA PHE A 324 13.30 4.08 6.13
C PHE A 324 14.05 2.91 6.78
N GLY A 325 15.35 3.06 7.06
CA GLY A 325 16.17 2.00 7.63
C GLY A 325 16.38 0.80 6.69
N LEU A 326 16.21 1.00 5.39
CA LEU A 326 16.41 -0.02 4.37
C LEU A 326 17.84 0.05 3.79
N PRO A 327 18.37 -1.06 3.25
CA PRO A 327 19.63 -1.07 2.49
C PRO A 327 19.59 -0.11 1.28
N ALA A 328 20.77 0.27 0.79
CA ALA A 328 20.89 1.11 -0.40
C ALA A 328 20.20 0.46 -1.61
N TRP A 329 19.82 1.28 -2.60
CA TRP A 329 19.08 0.85 -3.80
C TRP A 329 19.65 -0.40 -4.48
N LYS A 330 20.98 -0.47 -4.62
CA LYS A 330 21.70 -1.59 -5.25
C LYS A 330 21.59 -2.92 -4.48
N ASP A 331 21.31 -2.86 -3.18
CA ASP A 331 21.27 -4.00 -2.27
C ASP A 331 19.82 -4.49 -2.02
N LEU A 332 18.83 -3.76 -2.52
CA LEU A 332 17.42 -4.17 -2.49
C LEU A 332 17.14 -5.14 -3.65
N ARG A 333 16.91 -6.41 -3.30
CA ARG A 333 16.53 -7.47 -4.24
C ARG A 333 15.02 -7.55 -4.45
#